data_AF-A0A8S9WVV4-F1
#
_entry.id   AF-A0A8S9WVV4-F1
#
_cell.length_a   1.000
_cell.length_b   1.000
_cell.length_c   1.000
_cell.angle_alpha   90.00
_cell.angle_beta   90.00
_cell.angle_gamma   90.00
#
_symmetry.space_group_name_H-M   'P 1'
#
loop_
_entity.id
_entity.type
_entity.pdbx_description
1 polymer ?
#
loop_
_entity_poly.entity_id
_entity_poly.type
_entity_poly.pdbx_seq_one_letter_code
_entity_poly.pdbx_strand_id
1 'polypeptide(L)'
;YFSWPDPNAPPNWQLLGVISNEKPSCIFKISGLKTNERPTLQQSGFLSFAQDKISHVAQIGISIETNETVQNQYQLLSAEAVKNQTQFVEFAQKMLQSFLNYSTSFVVTPAANESYVPMKVVEEWYKNFERKLSLNPYFWKELNLS
;
A
#
# COMPACT_ATOMS: atom_id res chain seq x y z
N TYR A 1 14.44 2.75 11.61
CA TYR A 1 13.12 2.65 12.26
C TYR A 1 12.54 4.03 12.51
N PHE A 2 11.21 4.10 12.65
CA PHE A 2 10.50 5.33 12.96
C PHE A 2 9.42 5.05 13.99
N SER A 3 9.23 6.00 14.91
CA SER A 3 8.13 5.98 15.88
C SER A 3 7.35 7.29 15.82
N TRP A 4 6.02 7.18 15.69
CA TRP A 4 5.11 8.30 15.84
C TRP A 4 4.86 8.60 17.33
N PRO A 5 4.67 9.87 17.70
CA PRO A 5 4.24 10.19 19.05
C PRO A 5 2.82 9.68 19.25
N ASP A 6 2.60 8.97 20.36
CA ASP A 6 1.29 8.56 20.84
C ASP A 6 1.15 9.10 22.27
N PRO A 7 0.13 9.92 22.58
CA PRO A 7 -0.06 10.46 23.92
C PRO A 7 -0.46 9.40 24.95
N ASN A 8 -0.92 8.23 24.51
CA ASN A 8 -1.47 7.17 25.38
C ASN A 8 -0.60 5.91 25.43
N ALA A 9 0.44 5.81 24.61
CA ALA A 9 1.27 4.62 24.50
C ALA A 9 2.77 4.95 24.42
N PRO A 10 3.65 4.05 24.90
CA PRO A 10 5.07 4.14 24.61
C PRO A 10 5.36 4.12 23.10
N PRO A 11 6.54 4.60 22.67
CA PRO A 11 6.94 4.60 21.27
C PRO A 11 6.80 3.23 20.60
N ASN A 12 5.97 3.18 19.56
CA ASN A 12 5.86 2.01 18.69
C ASN A 12 6.82 2.16 17.50
N TRP A 13 7.76 1.24 17.36
CA TRP A 13 8.81 1.28 16.34
C TRP A 13 8.46 0.45 15.12
N GLN A 14 8.45 1.11 13.96
CA GLN A 14 8.24 0.49 12.66
C GLN A 14 9.53 0.55 11.84
N LEU A 15 9.88 -0.56 11.18
CA LEU A 15 11.00 -0.56 10.24
C LEU A 15 10.62 0.27 9.00
N LEU A 16 11.51 1.21 8.64
CA LEU A 16 11.37 2.01 7.42
C LEU A 16 12.08 1.37 6.23
N GLY A 17 13.26 0.80 6.48
CA GLY A 17 14.14 0.23 5.49
C GLY A 17 15.55 0.06 6.06
N VAL A 18 16.52 -0.14 5.17
CA VAL A 18 17.90 -0.52 5.51
C VAL A 18 18.91 0.40 4.82
N ILE A 19 20.07 0.58 5.46
CA ILE A 19 21.23 1.32 4.94
C ILE A 19 22.45 0.41 5.07
N SER A 20 23.31 0.39 4.06
CA SER A 20 24.55 -0.40 4.05
C SER A 20 25.68 0.38 3.39
N ASN A 21 26.91 -0.16 3.42
CA ASN A 21 28.03 0.46 2.70
C ASN A 21 27.80 0.53 1.19
N GLU A 22 27.08 -0.44 0.62
CA GLU A 22 26.72 -0.46 -0.80
C GLU A 22 25.64 0.57 -1.15
N LYS A 23 24.75 0.87 -0.18
CA LYS A 23 23.70 1.88 -0.31
C LYS A 23 23.67 2.76 0.95
N PRO A 24 24.53 3.79 1.01
CA PRO A 24 24.77 4.55 2.25
C PRO A 24 23.68 5.59 2.57
N SER A 25 22.67 5.74 1.72
CA SER A 25 21.58 6.69 1.94
C SER A 25 20.23 6.17 1.39
N CYS A 26 19.14 6.66 1.97
CA CYS A 26 17.78 6.38 1.55
C CYS A 26 16.85 7.51 1.99
N ILE A 27 15.69 7.61 1.32
CA ILE A 27 14.67 8.62 1.60
C ILE A 27 13.37 7.87 1.90
N PHE A 28 12.67 8.27 2.98
CA PHE A 28 11.40 7.68 3.37
C PHE A 28 10.33 8.76 3.50
N LYS A 29 9.18 8.54 2.86
CA LYS A 29 7.98 9.36 3.06
C LYS A 29 7.26 8.85 4.31
N ILE A 30 7.20 9.69 5.34
CA ILE A 30 6.56 9.32 6.61
C ILE A 30 5.06 9.60 6.61
N SER A 31 4.58 10.62 5.90
CA SER A 31 3.16 10.98 5.85
C SER A 31 2.28 9.81 5.38
N GLY A 32 1.32 9.39 6.20
CA GLY A 32 0.37 8.31 5.88
C GLY A 32 0.85 6.90 6.23
N LEU A 33 2.00 6.74 6.90
CA LEU A 33 2.35 5.47 7.56
C LEU A 33 1.32 5.19 8.66
N LYS A 34 0.44 4.22 8.43
CA LYS A 34 -0.59 3.83 9.40
C LYS A 34 0.09 3.27 10.65
N THR A 35 -0.21 3.86 11.80
CA THR A 35 0.36 3.54 13.13
C THR A 35 0.13 2.10 13.58
N ASN A 36 -0.89 1.41 13.04
CA ASN A 36 -1.40 0.16 13.62
C ASN A 36 -1.31 -1.08 12.72
N GLU A 37 -0.87 -0.96 11.46
CA GLU A 37 -0.97 -2.08 10.49
C GLU A 37 0.33 -2.87 10.31
N ARG A 38 1.48 -2.39 10.80
CA ARG A 38 2.76 -3.10 10.66
C ARG A 38 3.11 -3.86 11.94
N PRO A 39 3.65 -5.09 11.84
CA PRO A 39 4.16 -5.80 13.00
C PRO A 39 5.21 -4.95 13.71
N THR A 40 4.92 -4.64 14.98
CA THR A 40 5.78 -3.83 15.84
C THR A 40 7.03 -4.62 16.22
N LEU A 41 8.16 -3.95 16.44
CA LEU A 41 9.39 -4.60 16.92
C LEU A 41 9.18 -5.45 18.20
N GLN A 42 8.21 -5.08 19.04
CA GLN A 42 7.84 -5.85 20.23
C GLN A 42 7.36 -7.27 19.90
N GLN A 43 6.76 -7.50 18.73
CA GLN A 43 6.37 -8.84 18.28
C GLN A 43 7.54 -9.61 17.63
N SER A 44 8.54 -8.91 17.09
CA SER A 44 9.67 -9.55 16.41
C SER A 44 10.86 -9.86 17.31
N GLY A 45 10.85 -9.49 18.60
CA GLY A 45 11.92 -9.82 19.57
C GLY A 45 13.29 -9.20 19.27
N PHE A 46 13.38 -8.38 18.22
CA PHE A 46 14.58 -7.67 17.80
C PHE A 46 14.54 -6.25 18.35
N LEU A 47 15.46 -5.97 19.27
CA LEU A 47 15.84 -4.65 19.74
C LEU A 47 14.71 -3.79 20.32
N SER A 48 14.63 -3.79 21.65
CA SER A 48 13.91 -2.74 22.36
C SER A 48 14.78 -1.49 22.32
N PHE A 49 14.46 -0.53 21.44
CA PHE A 49 14.91 0.85 21.64
C PHE A 49 14.46 1.23 23.05
N ALA A 50 15.41 1.35 23.99
CA ALA A 50 15.10 1.44 25.41
C ALA A 50 14.20 2.65 25.69
N GLN A 51 12.90 2.45 25.89
CA GLN A 51 12.00 3.53 26.32
C GLN A 51 10.64 3.03 26.82
N ASP A 52 10.44 3.14 28.13
CA ASP A 52 9.15 2.91 28.81
C ASP A 52 8.30 4.19 28.94
N LYS A 53 8.81 5.33 28.44
CA LYS A 53 8.14 6.64 28.60
C LYS A 53 7.44 7.07 27.32
N ILE A 54 6.19 7.51 27.48
CA ILE A 54 5.37 8.14 26.44
C ILE A 54 6.14 9.34 25.84
N SER A 55 6.30 9.35 24.52
CA SER A 55 6.95 10.44 23.78
C SER A 55 5.93 11.27 23.02
N HIS A 56 6.03 12.59 23.14
CA HIS A 56 5.21 13.55 22.39
C HIS A 56 5.90 14.02 21.09
N VAL A 57 7.08 13.48 20.78
CA VAL A 57 7.87 13.83 19.60
C VAL A 57 8.15 12.58 18.78
N ALA A 58 8.09 12.70 17.45
CA ALA A 58 8.47 11.62 16.54
C ALA A 58 9.97 11.30 16.65
N GLN A 59 10.33 10.01 16.51
CA GLN A 59 11.70 9.55 16.69
C GLN A 59 12.18 8.71 15.52
N ILE A 60 13.46 8.87 15.18
CA ILE A 60 14.18 8.02 14.22
C ILE A 60 15.17 7.16 15.01
N GLY A 61 15.09 5.86 14.80
CA GLY A 61 15.94 4.86 15.44
C GLY A 61 16.82 4.18 14.41
N ILE A 62 18.13 4.21 14.62
CA ILE A 62 19.11 3.50 13.79
C ILE A 62 19.73 2.41 14.67
N SER A 63 19.69 1.19 14.18
CA SER A 63 20.29 0.04 14.84
C SER A 63 21.37 -0.56 13.93
N ILE A 64 22.50 -0.94 14.53
CA ILE A 64 23.60 -1.60 13.84
C ILE A 64 23.45 -3.10 14.11
N GLU A 65 23.19 -3.86 13.05
CA GLU A 65 22.88 -5.28 13.11
C GLU A 65 23.74 -6.07 12.13
N THR A 66 23.76 -7.39 12.27
CA THR A 66 24.45 -8.26 11.31
C THR A 66 23.72 -8.23 9.96
N ASN A 67 24.45 -8.48 8.88
CA ASN A 67 23.87 -8.47 7.54
C ASN A 67 22.71 -9.49 7.40
N GLU A 68 22.82 -10.66 8.04
CA GLU A 68 21.76 -11.68 8.03
C GLU A 68 20.45 -11.16 8.64
N THR A 69 20.51 -10.54 9.82
CA THR A 69 19.33 -9.97 10.47
C THR A 69 18.68 -8.88 9.63
N VAL A 70 19.49 -7.95 9.09
CA VAL A 70 19.01 -6.85 8.27
C VAL A 70 18.30 -7.35 7.00
N GLN A 71 18.85 -8.38 6.35
CA GLN A 71 18.25 -8.98 5.16
C GLN A 71 16.90 -9.63 5.48
N ASN A 72 16.80 -10.41 6.55
CA ASN A 72 15.55 -11.05 6.96
C ASN A 72 14.44 -10.02 7.25
N GLN A 73 14.76 -8.95 7.97
CA GLN A 73 13.80 -7.88 8.25
C GLN A 73 13.36 -7.13 6.99
N TYR A 74 14.29 -6.86 6.07
CA TYR A 74 13.99 -6.19 4.80
C TYR A 74 13.09 -7.05 3.90
N GLN A 75 13.29 -8.37 3.90
CA GLN A 75 12.43 -9.30 3.17
C GLN A 75 11.01 -9.30 3.73
N LEU A 76 10.83 -9.31 5.06
CA LEU A 76 9.51 -9.25 5.69
C LEU A 76 8.75 -7.96 5.31
N LEU A 77 9.42 -6.82 5.37
CA LEU A 77 8.86 -5.53 4.91
C LEU A 77 8.43 -5.57 3.44
N SER A 78 9.30 -6.12 2.59
CA SER A 78 9.05 -6.22 1.15
C SER A 78 7.88 -7.17 0.87
N ALA A 79 7.78 -8.28 1.59
CA ALA A 79 6.69 -9.24 1.47
C ALA A 79 5.34 -8.62 1.86
N GLU A 80 5.29 -7.80 2.91
CA GLU A 80 4.08 -7.11 3.33
C GLU A 80 3.63 -6.05 2.30
N ALA A 81 4.57 -5.33 1.70
CA ALA A 81 4.28 -4.40 0.61
C ALA A 81 3.70 -5.12 -0.61
N VAL A 82 4.27 -6.26 -1.00
CA VAL A 82 3.78 -7.11 -2.10
C VAL A 82 2.39 -7.65 -1.77
N LYS A 83 2.16 -8.15 -0.55
CA LYS A 83 0.84 -8.66 -0.13
C LYS A 83 -0.26 -7.60 -0.28
N ASN A 84 0.00 -6.38 0.18
CA ASN A 84 -0.95 -5.27 0.07
C ASN A 84 -1.23 -4.90 -1.39
N GLN A 85 -0.20 -4.92 -2.24
CA GLN A 85 -0.35 -4.70 -3.68
C GLN A 85 -1.21 -5.80 -4.32
N THR A 86 -0.95 -7.07 -4.03
CA THR A 86 -1.72 -8.20 -4.54
C THR A 86 -3.19 -8.12 -4.13
N GLN A 87 -3.47 -7.84 -2.85
CA GLN A 87 -4.84 -7.69 -2.35
C GLN A 87 -5.57 -6.53 -3.02
N PHE A 88 -4.89 -5.40 -3.27
CA PHE A 88 -5.48 -4.28 -4.00
C PHE A 88 -5.80 -4.64 -5.47
N VAL A 89 -4.89 -5.33 -6.16
CA VAL A 89 -5.11 -5.79 -7.53
C VAL A 89 -6.30 -6.74 -7.60
N GLU A 90 -6.37 -7.70 -6.68
CA GLU A 90 -7.50 -8.63 -6.59
C GLU A 90 -8.83 -7.89 -6.36
N PHE A 91 -8.85 -6.95 -5.40
CA PHE A 91 -10.02 -6.12 -5.16
C PHE A 91 -10.45 -5.35 -6.42
N ALA A 92 -9.51 -4.69 -7.11
CA ALA A 92 -9.80 -3.93 -8.32
C ALA A 92 -10.35 -4.82 -9.43
N GLN A 93 -9.81 -6.02 -9.63
CA GLN A 93 -10.32 -7.00 -10.59
C GLN A 93 -11.75 -7.44 -10.25
N LYS A 94 -12.03 -7.77 -8.99
CA LYS A 94 -13.38 -8.16 -8.54
C LYS A 94 -14.38 -7.02 -8.68
N MET A 95 -13.96 -5.78 -8.39
CA MET A 95 -14.79 -4.59 -8.56
C MET A 95 -15.16 -4.37 -10.03
N LEU A 96 -14.19 -4.45 -10.96
CA LEU A 96 -14.44 -4.31 -12.39
C LEU A 96 -15.40 -5.39 -12.90
N GLN A 97 -15.20 -6.64 -12.47
CA GLN A 97 -16.09 -7.75 -12.83
C GLN A 97 -17.51 -7.52 -12.30
N SER A 98 -17.64 -7.07 -11.04
CA SER A 98 -18.93 -6.76 -10.44
C SER A 98 -19.64 -5.64 -11.19
N PHE A 99 -18.93 -4.57 -11.55
CA PHE A 99 -19.47 -3.47 -12.35
C PHE A 99 -19.94 -3.93 -13.73
N LEU A 100 -19.13 -4.75 -14.43
CA LEU A 100 -19.48 -5.26 -15.74
C LEU A 100 -20.73 -6.16 -15.67
N ASN A 101 -20.79 -7.07 -14.70
CA ASN A 101 -21.94 -7.96 -14.47
C ASN A 101 -23.23 -7.18 -14.16
N TYR A 102 -23.12 -6.12 -13.37
CA TYR A 102 -24.26 -5.26 -13.06
C TYR A 102 -24.71 -4.52 -14.33
N SER A 103 -23.79 -3.88 -15.05
CA SER A 103 -24.09 -3.11 -16.25
C SER A 103 -24.72 -3.95 -17.36
N THR A 104 -24.23 -5.18 -17.58
CA THR A 104 -24.79 -6.10 -18.57
C THR A 104 -26.21 -6.54 -18.26
N SER A 105 -26.63 -6.51 -16.99
CA SER A 105 -28.02 -6.82 -16.61
C SER A 105 -29.03 -5.76 -17.07
N PHE A 106 -28.57 -4.55 -17.45
CA PHE A 106 -29.40 -3.45 -17.95
C PHE A 106 -29.28 -3.26 -19.46
N VAL A 107 -28.81 -4.26 -20.21
CA VAL A 107 -28.79 -4.17 -21.67
C VAL A 107 -30.23 -4.16 -22.19
N VAL A 108 -30.63 -3.01 -22.71
CA VAL A 108 -31.97 -2.74 -23.25
C VAL A 108 -31.88 -2.09 -24.62
N THR A 109 -32.97 -2.17 -25.38
CA THR A 109 -33.11 -1.43 -26.64
C THR A 109 -33.28 0.07 -26.35
N PRO A 110 -32.49 0.97 -26.97
CA PRO A 110 -32.54 2.41 -26.67
C PRO A 110 -33.92 3.04 -26.93
N ALA A 111 -34.41 3.85 -25.98
CA ALA A 111 -35.59 4.69 -26.12
C ALA A 111 -35.23 6.16 -26.40
N ALA A 112 -36.13 6.93 -27.03
CA ALA A 112 -35.82 8.28 -27.53
C ALA A 112 -35.58 9.35 -26.44
N ASN A 113 -35.91 9.08 -25.18
CA ASN A 113 -35.88 10.08 -24.09
C ASN A 113 -34.76 9.85 -23.05
N GLU A 114 -33.89 8.86 -23.26
CA GLU A 114 -32.80 8.54 -22.34
C GLU A 114 -31.45 8.51 -23.07
N SER A 115 -30.38 8.81 -22.33
CA SER A 115 -29.01 8.68 -22.84
C SER A 115 -28.51 7.26 -22.60
N TYR A 116 -28.00 6.62 -23.65
CA TYR A 116 -27.46 5.27 -23.58
C TYR A 116 -25.97 5.26 -23.92
N VAL A 117 -25.21 4.44 -23.21
CA VAL A 117 -23.82 4.13 -23.54
C VAL A 117 -23.81 2.79 -24.29
N PRO A 118 -23.23 2.71 -25.51
CA PRO A 118 -23.14 1.45 -26.22
C PRO A 118 -22.34 0.43 -25.39
N MET A 119 -22.85 -0.80 -25.28
CA MET A 119 -22.20 -1.87 -24.49
C MET A 119 -20.74 -2.10 -24.90
N LYS A 120 -20.44 -1.98 -26.20
CA LYS A 120 -19.08 -2.09 -26.75
C LYS A 120 -18.10 -1.09 -26.12
N VAL A 121 -18.53 0.13 -25.81
CA VAL A 121 -17.68 1.15 -25.16
C VAL A 121 -17.31 0.71 -23.75
N VAL A 122 -18.25 0.13 -23.02
CA VAL A 122 -18.01 -0.39 -21.65
C VAL A 122 -17.04 -1.57 -21.67
N GLU A 123 -17.19 -2.49 -22.63
CA GLU A 123 -16.27 -3.62 -22.81
C GLU A 123 -14.84 -3.18 -23.18
N GLU A 124 -14.71 -2.22 -24.10
CA GLU A 124 -13.42 -1.66 -24.50
C GLU A 124 -12.76 -0.91 -23.34
N TRP A 125 -13.54 -0.16 -22.55
CA TRP A 125 -13.05 0.48 -21.33
C TRP A 125 -12.56 -0.56 -20.31
N TYR A 126 -13.33 -1.62 -20.06
CA TYR A 126 -12.95 -2.70 -19.15
C TYR A 126 -11.61 -3.33 -19.54
N LYS A 127 -11.45 -3.73 -20.81
CA LYS A 127 -10.20 -4.32 -21.32
C LYS A 127 -9.02 -3.36 -21.19
N ASN A 128 -9.24 -2.07 -21.48
CA ASN A 128 -8.22 -1.06 -21.35
C ASN A 128 -7.81 -0.82 -19.88
N PHE A 129 -8.78 -0.82 -18.96
CA PHE A 129 -8.51 -0.69 -17.53
C PHE A 129 -7.72 -1.89 -17.02
N GLU A 130 -8.14 -3.12 -17.35
CA GLU A 130 -7.47 -4.35 -16.94
C GLU A 130 -6.02 -4.41 -17.45
N ARG A 131 -5.79 -4.03 -18.72
CA ARG A 131 -4.44 -3.91 -19.29
C ARG A 131 -3.58 -2.88 -18.57
N LYS A 132 -4.13 -1.73 -18.18
CA LYS A 132 -3.37 -0.71 -17.43
C LYS A 132 -3.06 -1.19 -16.02
N LEU A 133 -4.01 -1.84 -15.36
CA LEU A 133 -3.86 -2.39 -14.01
C LEU A 133 -2.77 -3.47 -13.94
N SER A 134 -2.69 -4.35 -14.95
CA SER A 134 -1.66 -5.40 -15.00
C SER A 134 -0.25 -4.87 -15.23
N LEU A 135 -0.11 -3.76 -15.95
CA LEU A 135 1.18 -3.11 -16.19
C LEU A 135 1.64 -2.26 -14.99
N ASN A 136 0.72 -1.49 -14.39
CA ASN A 136 1.00 -0.63 -13.24
C ASN A 136 -0.23 -0.58 -12.32
N PRO A 137 -0.23 -1.27 -11.17
CA PRO A 137 -1.35 -1.25 -10.23
C PRO A 137 -1.74 0.15 -9.71
N TYR A 138 -0.88 1.16 -9.85
CA TYR A 138 -1.13 2.53 -9.40
C TYR A 138 -1.36 3.54 -10.55
N PHE A 139 -1.59 3.08 -11.78
CA PHE A 139 -1.78 3.95 -12.95
C PHE A 139 -2.87 5.02 -12.76
N TRP A 140 -3.89 4.71 -11.95
CA TRP A 140 -5.02 5.60 -11.68
C TRP A 140 -4.64 6.88 -10.95
N LYS A 141 -3.50 6.91 -10.24
CA LYS A 141 -2.99 8.12 -9.57
C LYS A 141 -2.47 9.18 -10.55
N GLU A 142 -2.18 8.77 -11.77
CA GLU A 142 -1.66 9.62 -12.85
C GLU A 142 -2.76 10.05 -13.82
N LEU A 143 -4.02 9.66 -13.57
CA LEU A 143 -5.16 10.15 -14.32
C LEU A 143 -5.41 11.60 -13.92
N ASN A 144 -5.01 12.53 -14.78
CA ASN A 144 -5.43 13.92 -14.66
C ASN A 144 -6.93 14.01 -15.02
N LEU A 145 -7.72 14.60 -14.12
CA LEU A 145 -9.08 15.04 -14.43
C LEU A 145 -8.95 16.24 -15.39
N SER A 146 -9.22 16.01 -16.68
CA SER A 146 -9.39 17.06 -17.69
C SER A 146 -10.74 17.74 -17.56
#